data_AF-A0A0K0D1K8-F1
#
_entry.id   AF-A0A0K0D1K8-F1
#
_cell.length_a   1.000
_cell.length_b   1.000
_cell.length_c   1.000
_cell.angle_alpha   90.00
_cell.angle_beta   90.00
_cell.angle_gamma   90.00
#
_symmetry.space_group_name_H-M   'P 1'
#
loop_
_entity.id
_entity.type
_entity.pdbx_description
1 polymer ?
#
loop_
_entity_poly.entity_id
_entity_poly.type
_entity_poly.pdbx_seq_one_letter_code
_entity_poly.pdbx_strand_id
1 'polypeptide(L)'
;MQRFFLLLLAVENIMSYKPVSVIHPVHIIVPLPLEDVEEELKNPFGLSILKVKPVIDLAVDDAYRKFQYVPHDSMAITYRDSKLSDAHGPNVAIQQLVKNRLDCIIGYAFVYALAPVARMCPYWQDDDSNVCAF
;
A
#
# COMPACT_ATOMS: atom_id res chain seq x y z
N MET A 1 13.91 0.41 45.32
CA MET A 1 13.55 -0.85 44.64
C MET A 1 12.39 -0.71 43.64
N GLN A 2 11.46 0.25 43.80
CA GLN A 2 10.27 0.37 42.93
C GLN A 2 10.48 1.20 41.65
N ARG A 3 11.49 2.08 41.61
CA ARG A 3 11.84 2.90 40.43
C ARG A 3 12.57 2.13 39.31
N PHE A 4 13.27 1.05 39.64
CA PHE A 4 13.94 0.20 38.64
C PHE A 4 12.94 -0.67 37.87
N PHE A 5 11.84 -1.07 38.52
CA PHE A 5 10.79 -1.89 37.89
C PHE A 5 9.98 -1.10 36.85
N LEU A 6 9.74 0.19 37.09
CA LEU A 6 9.11 1.10 36.13
C LEU A 6 10.00 1.40 34.92
N LEU A 7 11.33 1.38 35.08
CA LEU A 7 12.28 1.55 33.98
C LEU A 7 12.39 0.29 33.11
N LEU A 8 12.24 -0.92 33.68
CA LEU A 8 12.15 -2.16 32.91
C LEU A 8 10.84 -2.26 32.11
N LEU A 9 9.70 -1.87 32.70
CA LEU A 9 8.42 -1.83 31.99
C LEU A 9 8.35 -0.75 30.90
N ALA A 10 9.14 0.33 31.02
CA ALA A 10 9.23 1.37 29.99
C ALA A 10 10.05 0.94 28.75
N VAL A 11 10.79 -0.17 28.83
CA VAL A 11 11.59 -0.72 27.72
C VAL A 11 10.79 -1.75 26.90
N GLU A 12 9.65 -2.24 27.40
CA GLU A 12 8.87 -3.28 26.72
C GLU A 12 7.96 -2.77 25.59
N ASN A 13 7.81 -1.44 25.42
CA ASN A 13 7.13 -0.84 24.26
C ASN A 13 8.13 -0.27 23.26
N ILE A 14 9.23 -0.98 23.00
CA ILE A 14 10.00 -0.75 21.78
C ILE A 14 9.20 -1.43 20.67
N MET A 15 8.41 -0.64 19.92
CA MET A 15 7.87 -1.06 18.63
C MET A 15 8.98 -1.80 17.88
N SER A 16 8.77 -3.09 17.60
CA SER A 16 9.75 -3.92 16.92
C SER A 16 9.78 -3.52 15.44
N TYR A 17 10.45 -2.41 15.11
CA TYR A 17 10.56 -1.94 13.74
C TYR A 17 11.39 -2.92 12.92
N LYS A 18 10.73 -3.67 12.02
CA LYS A 18 11.41 -4.53 11.05
C LYS A 18 11.96 -3.66 9.92
N PRO A 19 13.28 -3.61 9.70
CA PRO A 19 13.84 -2.82 8.62
C PRO A 19 13.41 -3.37 7.26
N VAL A 20 13.05 -2.45 6.35
CA VAL A 20 12.73 -2.78 4.96
C VAL A 20 13.88 -3.57 4.34
N SER A 21 13.56 -4.72 3.78
CA SER A 21 14.53 -5.65 3.20
C SER A 21 13.85 -6.59 2.22
N VAL A 22 14.61 -7.46 1.57
CA VAL A 22 14.04 -8.52 0.70
C VAL A 22 13.16 -9.50 1.51
N ILE A 23 13.50 -9.72 2.78
CA ILE A 23 12.76 -10.63 3.68
C ILE A 23 11.49 -9.95 4.22
N HIS A 24 11.56 -8.64 4.43
CA HIS A 24 10.44 -7.80 4.89
C HIS A 24 10.21 -6.68 3.86
N PRO A 25 9.61 -7.03 2.70
CA PRO A 25 9.40 -6.04 1.64
C PRO A 25 8.23 -5.12 1.99
N VAL A 26 8.22 -3.93 1.40
CA VAL A 26 7.08 -3.02 1.40
C VAL A 26 6.07 -3.51 0.35
N HIS A 27 4.88 -3.88 0.78
CA HIS A 27 3.80 -4.33 -0.08
C HIS A 27 2.96 -3.15 -0.57
N ILE A 28 3.06 -2.87 -1.86
CA ILE A 28 2.34 -1.77 -2.52
C ILE A 28 1.28 -2.37 -3.44
N ILE A 29 0.02 -1.98 -3.26
CA ILE A 29 -1.08 -2.38 -4.14
C ILE A 29 -1.44 -1.26 -5.10
N VAL A 30 -1.77 -1.64 -6.34
CA VAL A 30 -2.21 -0.72 -7.40
C VAL A 30 -3.60 -1.14 -7.89
N PRO A 31 -4.69 -0.61 -7.30
CA PRO A 31 -6.06 -0.96 -7.64
C PRO A 31 -6.65 -0.08 -8.76
N LEU A 32 -6.30 -0.39 -10.00
CA LEU A 32 -6.80 0.27 -11.22
C LEU A 32 -7.64 -0.70 -12.06
N PRO A 33 -8.51 -0.22 -12.97
CA PRO A 33 -9.09 -1.12 -13.96
C PRO A 33 -7.98 -1.76 -14.79
N LEU A 34 -8.15 -3.04 -15.14
CA LEU A 34 -7.16 -3.77 -15.92
C LEU A 34 -6.87 -3.09 -17.26
N GLU A 35 -7.94 -2.81 -18.00
CA GLU A 35 -7.92 -2.20 -19.32
C GLU A 35 -8.56 -0.81 -19.28
N ASP A 36 -8.51 -0.12 -20.42
CA ASP A 36 -9.18 1.14 -20.58
C ASP A 36 -10.70 0.93 -20.59
N VAL A 37 -11.41 1.75 -19.81
CA VAL A 37 -12.86 1.73 -19.73
C VAL A 37 -13.38 3.13 -20.03
N GLU A 38 -14.32 3.23 -20.96
CA GLU A 38 -14.96 4.48 -21.35
C GLU A 38 -16.02 4.92 -20.30
N GLU A 39 -15.57 5.19 -19.08
CA GLU A 39 -16.38 5.72 -17.99
C GLU A 39 -15.72 6.97 -17.40
N GLU A 40 -15.75 8.07 -18.15
CA GLU A 40 -15.05 9.33 -17.81
C GLU A 40 -15.44 9.89 -16.43
N LEU A 41 -16.70 9.73 -16.02
CA LEU A 41 -17.14 10.14 -14.68
C LEU A 41 -16.48 9.35 -13.55
N LYS A 42 -16.11 8.08 -13.80
CA LYS A 42 -15.46 7.21 -12.81
C LYS A 42 -13.94 7.23 -12.93
N ASN A 43 -13.41 7.45 -14.13
CA ASN A 43 -12.00 7.45 -14.45
C ASN A 43 -11.64 8.63 -15.36
N PRO A 44 -11.67 9.86 -14.84
CA PRO A 44 -11.50 11.08 -15.66
C PRO A 44 -10.11 11.19 -16.29
N PHE A 45 -9.12 10.45 -15.76
CA PHE A 45 -7.75 10.46 -16.25
C PHE A 45 -7.42 9.25 -17.13
N GLY A 46 -8.39 8.37 -17.39
CA GLY A 46 -8.20 7.19 -18.24
C GLY A 46 -7.06 6.27 -17.77
N LEU A 47 -6.88 6.15 -16.45
CA LEU A 47 -5.84 5.32 -15.84
C LEU A 47 -6.23 3.85 -15.90
N SER A 48 -5.33 3.00 -16.36
CA SER A 48 -5.46 1.54 -16.33
C SER A 48 -4.15 0.91 -15.89
N ILE A 49 -4.21 -0.34 -15.42
CA ILE A 49 -3.03 -1.10 -15.00
C ILE A 49 -2.01 -1.15 -16.15
N LEU A 50 -2.47 -1.41 -17.37
CA LEU A 50 -1.59 -1.51 -18.54
C LEU A 50 -0.84 -0.20 -18.85
N LYS A 51 -1.46 0.96 -18.63
CA LYS A 51 -0.82 2.27 -18.82
C LYS A 51 0.14 2.64 -17.70
N VAL A 52 -0.25 2.37 -16.46
CA VAL A 52 0.51 2.80 -15.28
C VAL A 52 1.69 1.87 -14.97
N LYS A 53 1.57 0.58 -15.29
CA LYS A 53 2.62 -0.42 -15.04
C LYS A 53 4.03 0.01 -15.51
N PRO A 54 4.27 0.42 -16.77
CA PRO A 54 5.61 0.81 -17.20
C PRO A 54 6.17 2.02 -16.44
N VAL A 55 5.31 2.95 -16.01
CA VAL A 55 5.73 4.13 -15.23
C VAL A 55 6.13 3.73 -13.81
N ILE A 56 5.35 2.84 -13.18
CA ILE A 56 5.69 2.29 -11.86
C ILE A 56 6.97 1.47 -11.93
N ASP A 57 7.14 0.61 -12.94
CA ASP A 57 8.33 -0.21 -13.10
C ASP A 57 9.59 0.68 -13.22
N LEU A 58 9.51 1.79 -13.97
CA LEU A 58 10.59 2.79 -14.06
C LEU A 58 10.84 3.50 -12.73
N ALA A 59 9.79 3.92 -12.03
CA ALA A 59 9.91 4.60 -10.73
C ALA A 59 10.54 3.68 -9.66
N VAL A 60 10.22 2.39 -9.70
CA VAL A 60 10.82 1.36 -8.84
C VAL A 60 12.30 1.19 -9.16
N ASP A 61 12.68 1.13 -10.45
CA ASP A 61 14.09 1.04 -10.85
C ASP A 61 14.89 2.27 -10.40
N ASP A 62 14.33 3.47 -10.57
CA ASP A 62 14.92 4.72 -10.09
C ASP A 62 15.08 4.73 -8.57
N ALA A 63 14.06 4.29 -7.81
CA ALA A 63 14.13 4.21 -6.35
C ALA A 63 15.24 3.28 -5.86
N TYR A 64 15.48 2.16 -6.54
CA TYR A 64 16.55 1.24 -6.20
C TYR A 64 17.93 1.74 -6.65
N ARG A 65 18.08 2.13 -7.92
CA ARG A 65 19.40 2.33 -8.55
C ARG A 65 19.87 3.77 -8.48
N LYS A 66 18.99 4.71 -8.79
CA LYS A 66 19.34 6.13 -8.93
C LYS A 66 19.38 6.83 -7.59
N PHE A 67 18.38 6.55 -6.74
CA PHE A 67 18.23 7.23 -5.46
C PHE A 67 18.62 6.37 -4.26
N GLN A 68 18.63 5.05 -4.41
CA GLN A 68 18.97 4.10 -3.34
C GLN A 68 18.13 4.32 -2.07
N TYR A 69 16.84 4.64 -2.24
CA TYR A 69 15.93 4.92 -1.13
C TYR A 69 15.64 3.69 -0.26
N VAL A 70 15.64 2.52 -0.89
CA VAL A 70 15.34 1.23 -0.27
C VAL A 70 16.28 0.16 -0.83
N PRO A 71 16.53 -0.94 -0.09
CA PRO A 71 17.34 -2.04 -0.61
C PRO A 71 16.75 -2.60 -1.91
N HIS A 72 17.60 -3.12 -2.79
CA HIS A 72 17.14 -3.83 -3.98
C HIS A 72 16.14 -4.94 -3.64
N ASP A 73 15.13 -5.11 -4.49
CA ASP A 73 14.10 -6.14 -4.39
C ASP A 73 13.29 -6.12 -3.06
N SER A 74 13.22 -4.96 -2.40
CA SER A 74 12.49 -4.78 -1.14
C SER A 74 11.10 -4.13 -1.30
N MET A 75 10.62 -3.88 -2.52
CA MET A 75 9.27 -3.43 -2.81
C MET A 75 8.51 -4.48 -3.62
N ALA A 76 7.36 -4.89 -3.10
CA ALA A 76 6.48 -5.88 -3.71
C ALA A 76 5.23 -5.20 -4.28
N ILE A 77 5.26 -4.88 -5.58
CA ILE A 77 4.14 -4.25 -6.28
C ILE A 77 3.10 -5.30 -6.69
N THR A 78 1.84 -5.08 -6.31
CA THR A 78 0.72 -5.96 -6.60
C THR A 78 -0.37 -5.21 -7.35
N TYR A 79 -0.55 -5.54 -8.63
CA TYR A 79 -1.64 -4.99 -9.45
C TYR A 79 -2.93 -5.80 -9.25
N ARG A 80 -4.06 -5.09 -9.14
CA ARG A 80 -5.37 -5.72 -8.97
C ARG A 80 -6.44 -4.93 -9.70
N ASP A 81 -7.24 -5.63 -10.49
CA ASP A 81 -8.34 -5.02 -11.22
C ASP A 81 -9.41 -4.51 -10.23
N SER A 82 -9.61 -3.20 -10.19
CA SER A 82 -10.64 -2.57 -9.36
C SER A 82 -12.01 -2.55 -10.01
N LYS A 83 -12.11 -2.89 -11.31
CA LYS A 83 -13.35 -2.93 -12.11
C LYS A 83 -14.16 -1.62 -12.09
N LEU A 84 -13.51 -0.49 -11.76
CA LEU A 84 -14.17 0.81 -11.54
C LEU A 84 -15.46 0.69 -10.70
N SER A 85 -15.42 -0.15 -9.65
CA SER A 85 -16.57 -0.44 -8.81
C SER A 85 -16.32 0.03 -7.38
N ASP A 86 -17.32 0.68 -6.80
CA ASP A 86 -17.38 1.12 -5.41
C ASP A 86 -17.56 -0.04 -4.41
N ALA A 87 -17.98 -1.21 -4.88
CA ALA A 87 -18.04 -2.44 -4.08
C ALA A 87 -16.82 -3.34 -4.32
N HIS A 88 -16.41 -3.56 -5.58
CA HIS A 88 -15.27 -4.44 -5.88
C HIS A 88 -13.94 -3.77 -5.54
N GLY A 89 -13.78 -2.50 -5.88
CA GLY A 89 -12.54 -1.73 -5.67
C GLY A 89 -12.05 -1.82 -4.23
N PRO A 90 -12.84 -1.39 -3.22
CA PRO A 90 -12.39 -1.45 -1.83
C PRO A 90 -12.03 -2.86 -1.35
N ASN A 91 -12.79 -3.87 -1.79
CA ASN A 91 -12.56 -5.27 -1.42
C ASN A 91 -11.20 -5.79 -1.88
N VAL A 92 -10.65 -5.27 -2.97
CA VAL A 92 -9.31 -5.60 -3.44
C VAL A 92 -8.24 -5.25 -2.39
N ALA A 93 -8.37 -4.09 -1.75
CA ALA A 93 -7.47 -3.68 -0.66
C ALA A 93 -7.66 -4.58 0.57
N ILE A 94 -8.90 -4.82 0.98
CA ILE A 94 -9.22 -5.72 2.11
C ILE A 94 -8.61 -7.11 1.90
N GLN A 95 -8.69 -7.66 0.69
CA GLN A 95 -8.10 -8.96 0.38
C GLN A 95 -6.58 -9.01 0.52
N GLN A 96 -5.86 -7.90 0.36
CA GLN A 96 -4.42 -7.84 0.63
C GLN A 96 -4.12 -7.57 2.10
N LEU A 97 -4.97 -6.76 2.76
CA LEU A 97 -4.89 -6.52 4.20
C LEU A 97 -4.96 -7.83 4.98
N VAL A 98 -5.98 -8.66 4.73
CA VAL A 98 -6.15 -9.96 5.43
C VAL A 98 -5.04 -10.97 5.13
N LYS A 99 -4.20 -10.71 4.12
CA LYS A 99 -3.04 -11.54 3.77
C LYS A 99 -1.74 -11.00 4.35
N ASN A 100 -1.76 -9.92 5.11
CA ASN A 100 -0.60 -9.16 5.57
C ASN A 100 0.32 -8.76 4.40
N ARG A 101 -0.28 -8.30 3.30
CA ARG A 101 0.42 -7.87 2.07
C ARG A 101 -0.04 -6.50 1.63
N LEU A 102 -0.24 -5.59 2.59
CA LEU A 102 -0.74 -4.25 2.33
C LEU A 102 -0.07 -3.25 3.27
N ASP A 103 0.89 -2.50 2.75
CA ASP A 103 1.52 -1.37 3.46
C ASP A 103 1.14 -0.04 2.80
N CYS A 104 0.99 -0.04 1.47
CA CYS A 104 0.69 1.16 0.70
C CYS A 104 -0.28 0.87 -0.43
N ILE A 105 -1.20 1.81 -0.68
CA ILE A 105 -2.13 1.80 -1.81
C ILE A 105 -1.79 3.00 -2.70
N ILE A 106 -1.63 2.75 -4.00
CA ILE A 106 -1.42 3.80 -5.00
C ILE A 106 -2.39 3.60 -6.16
N GLY A 107 -3.21 4.61 -6.45
CA GLY A 107 -3.90 4.69 -7.73
C GLY A 107 -5.26 4.02 -7.77
N TYR A 108 -6.17 4.42 -6.89
CA TYR A 108 -7.59 4.26 -7.22
C TYR A 108 -7.98 5.27 -8.30
N ALA A 109 -8.47 4.79 -9.44
CA ALA A 109 -9.05 5.67 -10.47
C ALA A 109 -10.42 6.22 -10.07
N PHE A 110 -11.21 5.42 -9.33
CA PHE A 110 -12.59 5.75 -8.99
C PHE A 110 -12.71 6.27 -7.56
N VAL A 111 -13.11 7.53 -7.42
CA VAL A 111 -13.18 8.23 -6.12
C VAL A 111 -14.10 7.56 -5.11
N TYR A 112 -15.21 6.94 -5.55
CA TYR A 112 -16.12 6.24 -4.65
C TYR A 112 -15.56 4.91 -4.15
N ALA A 113 -14.58 4.31 -4.85
CA ALA A 113 -13.82 3.18 -4.34
C ALA A 113 -12.69 3.64 -3.37
N LEU A 114 -12.02 4.75 -3.66
CA LEU A 114 -10.98 5.31 -2.79
C LEU A 114 -11.53 5.79 -1.45
N ALA A 115 -12.64 6.53 -1.47
CA ALA A 115 -13.17 7.21 -0.29
C ALA A 115 -13.41 6.30 0.93
N PRO A 116 -14.06 5.11 0.82
CA PRO A 116 -14.20 4.21 1.96
C PRO A 116 -12.87 3.62 2.41
N VAL A 117 -11.96 3.29 1.49
CA VAL A 117 -10.62 2.78 1.83
C VAL A 117 -9.85 3.82 2.65
N ALA A 118 -9.75 5.04 2.15
CA ALA A 118 -9.05 6.13 2.82
C ALA A 118 -9.60 6.44 4.22
N ARG A 119 -10.93 6.33 4.42
CA ARG A 119 -11.54 6.48 5.74
C ARG A 119 -11.20 5.35 6.70
N MET A 120 -10.99 4.15 6.17
CA MET A 120 -10.72 2.96 6.99
C MET A 120 -9.23 2.73 7.25
N CYS A 121 -8.33 3.21 6.39
CA CYS A 121 -6.88 3.04 6.53
C CYS A 121 -6.31 3.38 7.91
N PRO A 122 -6.74 4.47 8.61
CA PRO A 122 -6.25 4.76 9.96
C PRO A 122 -6.54 3.66 10.99
N TYR A 123 -7.55 2.83 10.74
CA TYR A 123 -7.94 1.71 11.60
C TYR A 123 -7.33 0.37 11.17
N TRP A 124 -6.57 0.35 10.08
CA TRP A 124 -5.84 -0.84 9.60
C TRP A 124 -4.42 -0.92 10.16
N GLN A 125 -4.12 -0.10 11.17
CA GLN A 125 -2.85 -0.14 11.88
C GLN A 125 -2.79 -1.45 12.69
N ASP A 126 -1.73 -2.20 12.44
CA ASP A 126 -1.31 -3.33 13.27
C ASP A 126 0.09 -3.03 13.84
N ASP A 127 0.58 -3.80 14.80
CA ASP A 127 1.84 -3.53 15.52
C ASP A 127 3.06 -3.30 14.59
N ASP A 128 3.02 -3.83 13.36
CA ASP A 128 4.11 -3.80 12.37
C ASP A 128 3.87 -2.87 11.16
N SER A 129 2.64 -2.38 10.90
CA SER A 129 2.32 -1.70 9.62
C SER A 129 1.33 -0.55 9.76
N ASN A 130 1.71 0.63 9.26
CA ASN A 130 0.81 1.75 9.03
C ASN A 130 0.36 1.76 7.57
N VAL A 131 -0.86 1.29 7.29
CA VAL A 131 -1.38 1.31 5.92
C VAL A 131 -1.69 2.73 5.49
N CYS A 132 -1.00 3.21 4.45
CA CYS A 132 -1.25 4.51 3.83
C CYS A 132 -1.93 4.33 2.47
N ALA A 133 -2.94 5.16 2.17
CA ALA A 133 -3.59 5.21 0.86
C ALA A 133 -3.41 6.59 0.22
N PHE A 134 -2.95 6.60 -1.04
CA PHE A 134 -2.69 7.79 -1.85
C PHE A 134 -3.45 7.76 -3.19
#